data_AF-A0AAW0FPT7-F1
#
_entry.id   AF-A0AAW0FPT7-F1
#
_cell.length_a   1.000
_cell.length_b   1.000
_cell.length_c   1.000
_cell.angle_alpha   90.00
_cell.angle_beta   90.00
_cell.angle_gamma   90.00
#
_symmetry.space_group_name_H-M   'P 1'
#
loop_
_entity.id
_entity.type
_entity.pdbx_description
1 polymer ?
#
loop_
_entity_poly.entity_id
_entity_poly.type
_entity_poly.pdbx_seq_one_letter_code
_entity_poly.pdbx_strand_id
1 'polypeptide(L)'
;MYAQKAERYIKEAPTYVPGHGHNASQKKGGIGGSNKQMPFDKFLLRKYKNIETNTKKYPELSFVECVGTSPIHELVYFWNGYNRMQPRDLEISYKVLGFTGAPNSEASLNSHEFDYSSIEETKDEAMVRYFLQAITLRQLGKWKEGLELLDSHVISRYVTQDSPAGFKFSRLTYSPYLYPTALYEKSMFVWLFNSTAPDADVKNAIKESQAWMKKAEIVSDVGDYELSTRTSMRIKAAGDRLDQLSNERA
;
A
#
# COMPACT_ATOMS: atom_id res chain seq x y z
N MET A 1 -20.65 -17.26 -10.90
CA MET A 1 -20.08 -18.10 -9.82
C MET A 1 -19.04 -17.36 -8.97
N TYR A 2 -17.99 -16.75 -9.54
CA TYR A 2 -16.95 -16.09 -8.73
C TYR A 2 -17.41 -14.81 -8.03
N ALA A 3 -18.21 -13.96 -8.69
CA ALA A 3 -18.76 -12.74 -8.09
C ALA A 3 -19.57 -13.02 -6.81
N GLN A 4 -20.47 -14.00 -6.86
CA GLN A 4 -21.26 -14.44 -5.70
C GLN A 4 -20.38 -14.96 -4.55
N LYS A 5 -19.30 -15.70 -4.86
CA LYS A 5 -18.33 -16.14 -3.85
C LYS A 5 -17.57 -14.97 -3.23
N ALA A 6 -17.13 -14.01 -4.06
CA ALA A 6 -16.42 -12.82 -3.61
C ALA A 6 -17.31 -11.99 -2.68
N GLU A 7 -18.54 -11.69 -3.09
CA GLU A 7 -19.52 -10.98 -2.27
C GLU A 7 -19.77 -11.68 -0.93
N ARG A 8 -20.01 -13.00 -0.96
CA ARG A 8 -20.19 -13.80 0.25
C ARG A 8 -19.03 -13.64 1.22
N TYR A 9 -17.80 -13.89 0.77
CA TYR A 9 -16.64 -13.87 1.66
C TYR A 9 -16.28 -12.46 2.13
N ILE A 10 -16.46 -11.44 1.30
CA ILE A 10 -16.24 -10.04 1.71
C ILE A 10 -17.26 -9.62 2.77
N LYS A 11 -18.54 -10.01 2.64
CA LYS A 11 -19.58 -9.76 3.66
C LYS A 11 -19.39 -10.58 4.93
N GLU A 12 -18.89 -11.81 4.81
CA GLU A 12 -18.59 -12.66 5.97
C GLU A 12 -17.37 -12.17 6.75
N ALA A 13 -16.35 -11.59 6.09
CA ALA A 13 -15.07 -11.25 6.73
C ALA A 13 -15.20 -10.33 7.96
N PRO A 14 -15.95 -9.20 7.94
CA PRO A 14 -16.17 -8.35 9.11
C PRO A 14 -16.77 -9.08 10.32
N THR A 15 -17.53 -10.15 10.10
CA THR A 15 -18.19 -10.89 11.19
C THR A 15 -17.22 -11.68 12.07
N TYR A 16 -15.98 -11.88 11.60
CA TYR A 16 -14.90 -12.52 12.35
C TYR A 16 -14.09 -11.53 13.18
N VAL A 17 -14.33 -10.22 13.03
CA VAL A 17 -13.69 -9.20 13.86
C VAL A 17 -14.38 -9.20 15.24
N PRO A 18 -13.62 -9.31 16.35
CA PRO A 18 -14.18 -9.30 17.70
C PRO A 18 -15.09 -8.09 17.96
N GLY A 19 -16.30 -8.35 18.46
CA GLY A 19 -17.33 -7.32 18.66
C GLY A 19 -18.06 -6.87 17.38
N HIS A 20 -17.79 -7.49 16.23
CA HIS A 20 -18.46 -7.22 14.95
C HIS A 20 -19.14 -8.49 14.42
N GLY A 21 -20.38 -8.35 13.94
CA GLY A 21 -21.16 -9.44 13.35
C GLY A 21 -21.37 -10.65 14.27
N HIS A 22 -21.88 -11.75 13.70
CA HIS A 22 -22.33 -12.90 14.48
C HIS A 22 -21.21 -13.90 14.84
N ASN A 23 -20.14 -14.01 14.05
CA ASN A 23 -19.11 -15.05 14.24
C ASN A 23 -18.12 -14.75 15.39
N ALA A 24 -18.00 -13.50 15.81
CA ALA A 24 -17.10 -13.09 16.89
C ALA A 24 -17.74 -12.13 17.91
N SER A 25 -19.08 -12.10 17.99
CA SER A 25 -19.85 -11.23 18.89
C SER A 25 -19.49 -11.38 20.37
N GLN A 26 -19.19 -12.61 20.81
CA GLN A 26 -18.84 -12.94 22.19
C GLN A 26 -17.33 -12.96 22.46
N LYS A 27 -16.50 -12.72 21.44
CA LYS A 27 -15.05 -12.74 21.58
C LYS A 27 -14.54 -11.34 21.94
N LYS A 28 -13.65 -11.27 22.92
CA LYS A 28 -12.84 -10.07 23.15
C LYS A 28 -11.71 -10.03 22.12
N GLY A 29 -11.43 -8.85 21.58
CA GLY A 29 -10.39 -8.65 20.57
C GLY A 29 -9.00 -8.46 21.17
N GLY A 30 -8.11 -7.87 20.38
CA GLY A 30 -6.82 -7.36 20.86
C GLY A 30 -5.82 -8.42 21.36
N ILE A 31 -4.57 -8.00 21.54
CA ILE A 31 -3.57 -8.81 22.25
C ILE A 31 -4.04 -8.92 23.71
N GLY A 32 -4.14 -10.15 24.23
CA GLY A 32 -4.52 -10.44 25.62
C GLY A 32 -6.01 -10.32 25.96
N GLY A 33 -6.92 -10.29 24.97
CA GLY A 33 -8.36 -10.22 25.23
C GLY A 33 -8.87 -8.82 25.60
N SER A 34 -8.21 -7.77 25.09
CA SER A 34 -8.65 -6.38 25.24
C SER A 34 -9.73 -6.01 24.21
N ASN A 35 -10.56 -5.01 24.46
CA ASN A 35 -11.54 -4.55 23.46
C ASN A 35 -10.88 -3.72 22.32
N LYS A 36 -9.55 -3.72 22.22
CA LYS A 36 -8.81 -2.96 21.22
C LYS A 36 -8.85 -3.69 19.88
N GLN A 37 -9.34 -3.03 18.85
CA GLN A 37 -9.28 -3.53 17.48
C GLN A 37 -7.83 -3.68 17.02
N MET A 38 -7.50 -4.83 16.45
CA MET A 38 -6.17 -5.07 15.90
C MET A 38 -5.94 -4.22 14.65
N PRO A 39 -4.69 -3.90 14.27
CA PRO A 39 -4.41 -3.12 13.07
C PRO A 39 -4.99 -3.72 11.78
N PHE A 40 -5.10 -5.05 11.70
CA PHE A 40 -5.75 -5.73 10.57
C PHE A 40 -7.28 -5.58 10.60
N ASP A 41 -7.89 -5.64 11.79
CA ASP A 41 -9.34 -5.44 11.95
C ASP A 41 -9.76 -4.06 11.46
N LYS A 42 -8.99 -3.02 11.81
CA LYS A 42 -9.23 -1.64 11.34
C LYS A 42 -9.23 -1.56 9.82
N PHE A 43 -8.23 -2.18 9.18
CA PHE A 43 -8.12 -2.27 7.72
C PHE A 43 -9.33 -2.93 7.09
N LEU A 44 -9.68 -4.12 7.57
CA LEU A 44 -10.79 -4.91 7.03
C LEU A 44 -12.12 -4.16 7.15
N LEU A 45 -12.41 -3.60 8.32
CA LEU A 45 -13.65 -2.87 8.58
C LEU A 45 -13.74 -1.60 7.73
N ARG A 46 -12.64 -0.86 7.54
CA ARG A 46 -12.65 0.31 6.66
C ARG A 46 -12.90 -0.08 5.21
N LYS A 47 -12.19 -1.10 4.69
CA LYS A 47 -12.39 -1.56 3.31
C LYS A 47 -13.82 -2.00 3.06
N TYR A 48 -14.39 -2.75 4.00
CA TYR A 48 -15.79 -3.14 3.92
C TYR A 48 -16.73 -1.93 3.93
N LYS A 49 -16.52 -0.97 4.86
CA LYS A 49 -17.32 0.26 4.94
C LYS A 49 -17.25 1.09 3.65
N ASN A 50 -16.09 1.17 3.00
CA ASN A 50 -15.97 1.86 1.71
C ASN A 50 -16.83 1.20 0.62
N ILE A 51 -16.81 -0.13 0.53
CA ILE A 51 -17.64 -0.89 -0.42
C ILE A 51 -19.13 -0.68 -0.11
N GLU A 52 -19.53 -0.68 1.17
CA GLU A 52 -20.91 -0.38 1.57
C GLU A 52 -21.34 1.05 1.19
N THR A 53 -20.45 2.03 1.36
CA THR A 53 -20.71 3.41 0.93
C THR A 53 -20.91 3.47 -0.59
N ASN A 54 -20.08 2.80 -1.37
CA ASN A 54 -20.22 2.73 -2.83
C ASN A 54 -21.52 2.02 -3.23
N THR A 55 -21.85 0.89 -2.58
CA THR A 55 -23.11 0.15 -2.83
C THR A 55 -24.34 1.00 -2.57
N LYS A 56 -24.30 1.88 -1.56
CA LYS A 56 -25.38 2.84 -1.28
C LYS A 56 -25.43 3.99 -2.29
N LYS A 57 -24.26 4.41 -2.80
CA LYS A 57 -24.15 5.48 -3.80
C LYS A 57 -24.61 5.02 -5.19
N TYR A 58 -24.40 3.75 -5.51
CA TYR A 58 -24.70 3.13 -6.81
C TYR A 58 -25.56 1.86 -6.63
N PRO A 59 -26.86 2.01 -6.27
CA PRO A 59 -27.73 0.87 -5.98
C PRO A 59 -28.02 -0.04 -7.18
N GLU A 60 -27.75 0.43 -8.40
CA GLU A 60 -27.88 -0.31 -9.66
C GLU A 60 -26.72 -1.29 -9.91
N LEU A 61 -25.57 -1.08 -9.25
CA LEU A 61 -24.39 -1.91 -9.41
C LEU A 61 -24.41 -3.10 -8.47
N SER A 62 -23.82 -4.22 -8.91
CA SER A 62 -23.58 -5.34 -8.01
C SER A 62 -22.56 -4.98 -6.93
N PHE A 63 -22.57 -5.73 -5.82
CA PHE A 63 -21.62 -5.51 -4.71
C PHE A 63 -20.15 -5.55 -5.17
N VAL A 64 -19.83 -6.43 -6.13
CA VAL A 64 -18.46 -6.60 -6.62
C VAL A 64 -18.03 -5.44 -7.52
N GLU A 65 -18.95 -4.85 -8.27
CA GLU A 65 -18.69 -3.64 -9.09
C GLU A 65 -18.47 -2.38 -8.23
N CYS A 66 -18.93 -2.41 -6.98
CA CYS A 66 -18.70 -1.33 -6.00
C CYS A 66 -17.31 -1.40 -5.32
N VAL A 67 -16.48 -2.39 -5.67
CA VAL A 67 -15.12 -2.52 -5.13
C VAL A 67 -14.16 -1.63 -5.94
N GLY A 68 -13.55 -0.65 -5.27
CA GLY A 68 -12.50 0.19 -5.84
C GLY A 68 -11.16 -0.54 -5.94
N THR A 69 -10.05 0.18 -5.67
CA THR A 69 -8.70 -0.41 -5.74
C THR A 69 -8.62 -1.72 -4.94
N SER A 70 -8.07 -2.75 -5.59
CA SER A 70 -8.14 -4.14 -5.14
C SER A 70 -7.58 -4.35 -3.71
N PRO A 71 -8.42 -4.68 -2.70
CA PRO A 71 -7.95 -4.95 -1.34
C PRO A 71 -7.03 -6.18 -1.28
N ILE A 72 -7.17 -7.11 -2.23
CA ILE A 72 -6.31 -8.29 -2.33
C ILE A 72 -4.87 -7.89 -2.65
N HIS A 73 -4.64 -6.93 -3.55
CA HIS A 73 -3.29 -6.50 -3.89
C HIS A 73 -2.59 -5.77 -2.74
N GLU A 74 -3.35 -5.08 -1.88
CA GLU A 74 -2.83 -4.54 -0.62
C GLU A 74 -2.41 -5.68 0.33
N LEU A 75 -3.24 -6.72 0.49
CA LEU A 75 -2.87 -7.89 1.31
C LEU A 75 -1.65 -8.62 0.74
N VAL A 76 -1.58 -8.80 -0.58
CA VAL A 76 -0.41 -9.37 -1.27
C VAL A 76 0.86 -8.58 -0.91
N TYR A 77 0.80 -7.25 -0.90
CA TYR A 77 1.93 -6.43 -0.47
C TYR A 77 2.35 -6.72 0.98
N PHE A 78 1.41 -6.73 1.93
CA PHE A 78 1.71 -6.94 3.35
C PHE A 78 2.17 -8.35 3.72
N TRP A 79 1.91 -9.34 2.85
CA TRP A 79 2.38 -10.72 2.99
C TRP A 79 3.53 -11.07 2.05
N ASN A 80 4.21 -10.05 1.49
CA ASN A 80 5.39 -10.21 0.66
C ASN A 80 5.12 -11.06 -0.61
N GLY A 81 3.93 -10.95 -1.17
CA GLY A 81 3.50 -11.72 -2.34
C GLY A 81 4.16 -11.23 -3.64
N TYR A 82 4.34 -9.92 -3.82
CA TYR A 82 4.99 -9.38 -5.03
C TYR A 82 6.41 -9.91 -5.24
N ASN A 83 7.20 -10.10 -4.17
CA ASN A 83 8.55 -10.69 -4.26
C ASN A 83 8.55 -12.16 -4.69
N ARG A 84 7.39 -12.83 -4.71
CA ARG A 84 7.24 -14.25 -5.05
C ARG A 84 6.48 -14.46 -6.37
N MET A 85 6.01 -13.39 -7.00
CA MET A 85 5.30 -13.45 -8.28
C MET A 85 6.29 -13.67 -9.42
N GLN A 86 5.87 -14.44 -10.42
CA GLN A 86 6.62 -14.55 -11.67
C GLN A 86 6.47 -13.28 -12.50
N PRO A 87 7.40 -12.96 -13.43
CA PRO A 87 7.31 -11.77 -14.27
C PRO A 87 5.95 -11.63 -14.99
N ARG A 88 5.40 -12.74 -15.50
CA ARG A 88 4.06 -12.78 -16.11
C ARG A 88 2.96 -12.30 -15.14
N ASP A 89 3.00 -12.75 -13.89
CA ASP A 89 1.98 -12.42 -12.90
C ASP A 89 2.12 -10.96 -12.44
N LEU A 90 3.34 -10.44 -12.38
CA LEU A 90 3.62 -9.03 -12.14
C LEU A 90 3.05 -8.16 -13.27
N GLU A 91 3.27 -8.51 -14.54
CA GLU A 91 2.69 -7.77 -15.67
C GLU A 91 1.15 -7.77 -15.63
N ILE A 92 0.53 -8.89 -15.25
CA ILE A 92 -0.91 -8.97 -15.07
C ILE A 92 -1.36 -8.08 -13.90
N SER A 93 -0.65 -8.13 -12.76
CA SER A 93 -0.96 -7.32 -11.58
C SER A 93 -0.88 -5.82 -11.91
N TYR A 94 0.16 -5.40 -12.63
CA TYR A 94 0.33 -4.01 -13.08
C TYR A 94 -0.87 -3.53 -13.90
N LYS A 95 -1.32 -4.36 -14.87
CA LYS A 95 -2.48 -4.05 -15.72
C LYS A 95 -3.78 -4.04 -14.93
N VAL A 96 -4.07 -5.09 -14.16
CA VAL A 96 -5.33 -5.23 -13.40
C VAL A 96 -5.47 -4.13 -12.35
N LEU A 97 -4.37 -3.66 -11.75
CA LEU A 97 -4.40 -2.49 -10.88
C LEU A 97 -4.89 -1.23 -11.61
N GLY A 98 -4.63 -1.09 -12.91
CA GLY A 98 -5.11 0.00 -13.75
C GLY A 98 -6.61 -0.04 -14.05
N PHE A 99 -7.31 -1.15 -13.75
CA PHE A 99 -8.74 -1.32 -14.04
C PHE A 99 -9.63 -0.27 -13.38
N THR A 100 -9.31 0.14 -12.16
CA THR A 100 -10.07 1.16 -11.41
C THR A 100 -9.52 2.57 -11.61
N GLY A 101 -8.51 2.76 -12.46
CA GLY A 101 -7.89 4.07 -12.64
C GLY A 101 -8.83 5.07 -13.31
N ALA A 102 -8.78 6.34 -12.90
CA ALA A 102 -9.54 7.38 -13.61
C ALA A 102 -9.19 7.41 -15.12
N PRO A 103 -10.15 7.68 -16.03
CA PRO A 103 -9.88 7.78 -17.46
C PRO A 103 -8.75 8.77 -17.78
N ASN A 104 -7.83 8.37 -18.66
CA ASN A 104 -6.65 9.15 -19.07
C ASN A 104 -5.69 9.55 -17.95
N SER A 105 -5.81 8.96 -16.75
CA SER A 105 -4.76 9.06 -15.73
C SER A 105 -3.60 8.12 -16.05
N GLU A 106 -2.40 8.47 -15.58
CA GLU A 106 -1.22 7.64 -15.78
C GLU A 106 -1.44 6.22 -15.22
N ALA A 107 -0.88 5.22 -15.90
CA ALA A 107 -1.01 3.80 -15.53
C ALA A 107 -2.47 3.30 -15.36
N SER A 108 -3.46 4.00 -15.92
CA SER A 108 -4.86 3.56 -16.01
C SER A 108 -5.08 2.66 -17.22
N LEU A 109 -6.00 1.70 -17.10
CA LEU A 109 -6.54 0.98 -18.27
C LEU A 109 -7.72 1.72 -18.91
N ASN A 110 -8.29 2.71 -18.22
CA ASN A 110 -9.43 3.48 -18.71
C ASN A 110 -8.98 4.67 -19.55
N SER A 111 -9.70 4.93 -20.63
CA SER A 111 -9.45 5.99 -21.62
C SER A 111 -10.79 6.56 -22.12
N HIS A 112 -10.74 7.48 -23.08
CA HIS A 112 -11.96 7.90 -23.78
C HIS A 112 -12.67 6.78 -24.56
N GLU A 113 -11.94 5.72 -24.93
CA GLU A 113 -12.48 4.60 -25.73
C GLU A 113 -12.93 3.41 -24.88
N PHE A 114 -12.32 3.24 -23.71
CA PHE A 114 -12.57 2.10 -22.82
C PHE A 114 -12.78 2.58 -21.39
N ASP A 115 -13.90 2.22 -20.80
CA ASP A 115 -14.18 2.46 -19.38
C ASP A 115 -14.63 1.15 -18.74
N TYR A 116 -13.75 0.58 -17.94
CA TYR A 116 -13.93 -0.71 -17.28
C TYR A 116 -14.48 -0.56 -15.85
N SER A 117 -14.31 0.60 -15.21
CA SER A 117 -14.72 0.81 -13.82
C SER A 117 -16.09 1.46 -13.75
N SER A 118 -17.05 0.79 -13.12
CA SER A 118 -18.39 1.34 -12.91
C SER A 118 -18.45 2.43 -11.83
N ILE A 119 -17.35 2.66 -11.11
CA ILE A 119 -17.26 3.67 -10.05
C ILE A 119 -16.05 4.59 -10.26
N GLU A 120 -16.22 5.85 -9.87
CA GLU A 120 -15.15 6.85 -9.86
C GLU A 120 -14.11 6.56 -8.76
N GLU A 121 -12.83 6.57 -9.14
CA GLU A 121 -11.70 6.40 -8.22
C GLU A 121 -11.52 7.61 -7.32
N THR A 122 -11.45 7.38 -6.02
CA THR A 122 -11.08 8.44 -5.07
C THR A 122 -9.58 8.74 -5.12
N LYS A 123 -9.17 9.93 -4.65
CA LYS A 123 -7.74 10.29 -4.56
C LYS A 123 -6.92 9.29 -3.72
N ASP A 124 -7.50 8.74 -2.65
CA ASP A 124 -6.85 7.75 -1.79
C ASP A 124 -6.66 6.41 -2.53
N GLU A 125 -7.71 5.95 -3.24
CA GLU A 125 -7.65 4.74 -4.07
C GLU A 125 -6.63 4.86 -5.21
N ALA A 126 -6.55 6.03 -5.85
CA ALA A 126 -5.54 6.33 -6.86
C ALA A 126 -4.12 6.23 -6.29
N MET A 127 -3.86 6.83 -5.11
CA MET A 127 -2.54 6.73 -4.48
C MET A 127 -2.18 5.27 -4.14
N VAL A 128 -3.13 4.47 -3.65
CA VAL A 128 -2.91 3.04 -3.38
C VAL A 128 -2.62 2.28 -4.67
N ARG A 129 -3.35 2.55 -5.75
CA ARG A 129 -3.11 1.96 -7.07
C ARG A 129 -1.71 2.28 -7.58
N TYR A 130 -1.33 3.56 -7.62
CA TYR A 130 0.00 3.99 -8.05
C TYR A 130 1.12 3.37 -7.21
N PHE A 131 0.93 3.30 -5.89
CA PHE A 131 1.87 2.63 -4.99
C PHE A 131 2.09 1.16 -5.35
N LEU A 132 1.01 0.40 -5.56
CA LEU A 132 1.10 -1.02 -5.90
C LEU A 132 1.66 -1.25 -7.32
N GLN A 133 1.33 -0.38 -8.27
CA GLN A 133 1.90 -0.40 -9.62
C GLN A 133 3.41 -0.09 -9.58
N ALA A 134 3.84 0.88 -8.77
CA ALA A 134 5.25 1.17 -8.56
C ALA A 134 6.00 -0.05 -8.02
N ILE A 135 5.47 -0.73 -7.00
CA ILE A 135 6.06 -1.97 -6.48
C ILE A 135 6.18 -3.03 -7.59
N THR A 136 5.16 -3.17 -8.42
CA THR A 136 5.16 -4.12 -9.53
C THR A 136 6.26 -3.80 -10.55
N LEU A 137 6.40 -2.54 -10.93
CA LEU A 137 7.49 -2.05 -11.78
C LEU A 137 8.87 -2.30 -11.15
N ARG A 138 9.00 -2.12 -9.83
CA ARG A 138 10.25 -2.41 -9.10
C ARG A 138 10.67 -3.86 -9.26
N GLN A 139 9.73 -4.80 -9.11
CA GLN A 139 10.00 -6.23 -9.24
C GLN A 139 10.30 -6.65 -10.68
N LEU A 140 9.77 -5.93 -11.66
CA LEU A 140 10.07 -6.13 -13.09
C LEU A 140 11.41 -5.51 -13.52
N GLY A 141 12.19 -4.93 -12.61
CA GLY A 141 13.46 -4.26 -12.95
C GLY A 141 13.28 -2.85 -13.53
N LYS A 142 12.05 -2.35 -13.67
CA LYS A 142 11.71 -1.03 -14.22
C LYS A 142 11.77 0.05 -13.14
N TRP A 143 12.92 0.16 -12.47
CA TRP A 143 13.05 0.96 -11.25
C TRP A 143 12.81 2.45 -11.46
N LYS A 144 13.29 3.01 -12.57
CA LYS A 144 13.10 4.44 -12.88
C LYS A 144 11.61 4.79 -13.01
N GLU A 145 10.87 4.02 -13.81
CA GLU A 145 9.43 4.19 -14.02
C GLU A 145 8.66 4.02 -12.69
N GLY A 146 8.97 2.97 -11.93
CA GLY A 146 8.32 2.74 -10.63
C GLY A 146 8.61 3.84 -9.61
N LEU A 147 9.84 4.37 -9.60
CA LEU A 147 10.26 5.44 -8.70
C LEU A 147 9.57 6.76 -9.05
N GLU A 148 9.49 7.10 -10.34
CA GLU A 148 8.79 8.28 -10.82
C GLU A 148 7.30 8.22 -10.47
N LEU A 149 6.65 7.07 -10.67
CA LEU A 149 5.26 6.84 -10.30
C LEU A 149 5.03 7.02 -8.78
N LEU A 150 5.92 6.46 -7.96
CA LEU A 150 5.86 6.56 -6.50
C LEU A 150 6.03 8.00 -6.02
N ASP A 151 7.03 8.72 -6.55
CA ASP A 151 7.35 10.08 -6.14
C ASP A 151 6.24 11.06 -6.53
N SER A 152 5.82 11.00 -7.80
CA SER A 152 4.91 11.98 -8.42
C SER A 152 3.47 11.82 -7.96
N HIS A 153 2.99 10.59 -7.73
CA HIS A 153 1.59 10.34 -7.42
C HIS A 153 1.30 9.94 -5.98
N VAL A 154 2.30 9.51 -5.22
CA VAL A 154 2.11 9.06 -3.83
C VAL A 154 2.83 9.98 -2.86
N ILE A 155 4.17 10.06 -2.91
CA ILE A 155 4.97 10.81 -1.92
C ILE A 155 4.67 12.31 -1.98
N SER A 156 4.59 12.88 -3.19
CA SER A 156 4.26 14.30 -3.40
C SER A 156 2.92 14.74 -2.80
N ARG A 157 2.00 13.80 -2.55
CA ARG A 157 0.64 14.09 -2.05
C ARG A 157 0.59 14.35 -0.56
N TYR A 158 1.59 13.88 0.19
CA TYR A 158 1.62 14.04 1.64
C TYR A 158 2.93 14.61 2.18
N VAL A 159 4.05 14.51 1.47
CA VAL A 159 5.30 15.19 1.88
C VAL A 159 5.24 16.65 1.44
N THR A 160 5.17 17.56 2.41
CA THR A 160 5.05 19.01 2.15
C THR A 160 6.39 19.73 2.18
N GLN A 161 7.39 19.13 2.84
CA GLN A 161 8.75 19.65 2.88
C GLN A 161 9.74 18.49 3.03
N ASP A 162 10.72 18.44 2.14
CA ASP A 162 11.87 17.53 2.24
C ASP A 162 13.14 18.28 1.82
N SER A 163 13.76 18.96 2.79
CA SER A 163 14.95 19.79 2.55
C SER A 163 15.89 19.73 3.75
N PRO A 164 17.13 20.24 3.64
CA PRO A 164 18.03 20.37 4.79
C PRO A 164 17.43 21.15 5.96
N ALA A 165 16.43 22.02 5.70
CA ALA A 165 15.72 22.77 6.74
C ALA A 165 14.69 21.94 7.52
N GLY A 166 14.39 20.71 7.08
CA GLY A 166 13.54 19.77 7.80
C GLY A 166 12.60 18.96 6.91
N PHE A 167 12.01 17.93 7.51
CA PHE A 167 11.03 17.04 6.90
C PHE A 167 9.64 17.29 7.49
N LYS A 168 8.64 17.57 6.65
CA LYS A 168 7.24 17.78 7.05
C LYS A 168 6.30 17.01 6.14
N PHE A 169 5.21 16.54 6.73
CA PHE A 169 4.19 15.77 6.02
C PHE A 169 2.79 16.04 6.57
N SER A 170 1.78 15.81 5.74
CA SER A 170 0.36 15.84 6.08
C SER A 170 -0.11 14.42 6.36
N ARG A 171 -0.89 14.24 7.44
CA ARG A 171 -1.41 12.90 7.80
C ARG A 171 -2.48 12.46 6.80
N LEU A 172 -2.34 11.23 6.31
CA LEU A 172 -3.40 10.56 5.56
C LEU A 172 -4.46 10.03 6.53
N THR A 173 -5.73 10.29 6.23
CA THR A 173 -6.85 9.90 7.09
C THR A 173 -7.53 8.60 6.64
N TYR A 174 -7.51 8.29 5.34
CA TYR A 174 -8.20 7.13 4.77
C TYR A 174 -7.31 5.90 4.70
N SER A 175 -6.17 5.94 4.02
CA SER A 175 -5.18 4.85 4.02
C SER A 175 -3.89 5.23 4.76
N PRO A 176 -3.92 5.34 6.11
CA PRO A 176 -2.77 5.79 6.89
C PRO A 176 -1.56 4.86 6.79
N TYR A 177 -1.75 3.58 6.47
CA TYR A 177 -0.61 2.69 6.26
C TYR A 177 0.24 3.09 5.04
N LEU A 178 -0.22 4.00 4.18
CA LEU A 178 0.44 4.34 2.92
C LEU A 178 1.65 5.26 3.11
N TYR A 179 1.61 6.25 4.03
CA TYR A 179 2.74 7.15 4.25
C TYR A 179 4.05 6.45 4.68
N PRO A 180 4.06 5.54 5.67
CA PRO A 180 5.27 4.86 6.09
C PRO A 180 5.71 3.81 5.07
N THR A 181 4.77 3.14 4.40
CA THR A 181 5.09 2.10 3.41
C THR A 181 5.62 2.68 2.11
N ALA A 182 5.13 3.85 1.66
CA ALA A 182 5.67 4.53 0.49
C ALA A 182 7.09 5.03 0.72
N LEU A 183 7.39 5.65 1.88
CA LEU A 183 8.77 6.02 2.24
C LEU A 183 9.66 4.80 2.45
N TYR A 184 9.08 3.70 2.93
CA TYR A 184 9.79 2.43 3.01
C TYR A 184 10.20 1.91 1.63
N GLU A 185 9.24 1.81 0.71
CA GLU A 185 9.52 1.33 -0.65
C GLU A 185 10.44 2.29 -1.41
N LYS A 186 10.38 3.60 -1.12
CA LYS A 186 11.33 4.60 -1.64
C LYS A 186 12.78 4.24 -1.29
N SER A 187 13.06 3.80 -0.05
CA SER A 187 14.42 3.36 0.30
C SER A 187 14.83 2.13 -0.50
N MET A 188 13.90 1.21 -0.76
CA MET A 188 14.18 0.01 -1.56
C MET A 188 14.50 0.36 -3.01
N PHE A 189 13.79 1.32 -3.60
CA PHE A 189 14.12 1.86 -4.93
C PHE A 189 15.50 2.51 -4.96
N VAL A 190 15.79 3.40 -3.99
CA VAL A 190 17.07 4.11 -3.90
C VAL A 190 18.23 3.13 -3.72
N TRP A 191 18.06 2.12 -2.86
CA TRP A 191 19.02 1.05 -2.69
C TRP A 191 19.30 0.34 -4.01
N LEU A 192 18.27 -0.14 -4.71
CA LEU A 192 18.45 -0.87 -5.97
C LEU A 192 19.10 0.01 -7.03
N PHE A 193 18.62 1.24 -7.20
CA PHE A 193 19.13 2.17 -8.21
C PHE A 193 20.60 2.49 -8.00
N ASN A 194 21.01 2.76 -6.76
CA ASN A 194 22.37 3.20 -6.45
C ASN A 194 23.35 2.03 -6.24
N SER A 195 22.89 0.84 -5.86
CA SER A 195 23.77 -0.31 -5.57
C SER A 195 24.05 -1.23 -6.76
N THR A 196 23.27 -1.12 -7.84
CA THR A 196 23.39 -1.99 -9.02
C THR A 196 23.94 -1.27 -10.26
N ALA A 197 24.19 0.04 -10.17
CA ALA A 197 24.85 0.79 -11.22
C ALA A 197 26.29 0.27 -11.46
N PRO A 198 26.83 0.34 -12.69
CA PRO A 198 28.20 -0.11 -12.99
C PRO A 198 29.29 0.55 -12.13
N ASP A 199 29.05 1.79 -11.71
CA ASP A 199 29.91 2.64 -10.89
C ASP A 199 29.33 2.89 -9.48
N ALA A 200 28.49 1.97 -9.00
CA ALA A 200 27.76 2.09 -7.74
C ALA A 200 28.65 2.47 -6.54
N ASP A 201 28.43 3.69 -6.02
CA ASP A 201 28.89 4.06 -4.67
C ASP A 201 27.95 3.46 -3.64
N VAL A 202 28.28 2.24 -3.20
CA VAL A 202 27.48 1.52 -2.22
C VAL A 202 27.47 2.24 -0.86
N LYS A 203 28.52 2.99 -0.48
CA LYS A 203 28.51 3.74 0.79
C LYS A 203 27.46 4.85 0.73
N ASN A 204 27.41 5.58 -0.38
CA ASN A 204 26.36 6.58 -0.58
C ASN A 204 24.97 5.95 -0.70
N ALA A 205 24.83 4.80 -1.39
CA ALA A 205 23.58 4.06 -1.49
C ALA A 205 23.00 3.67 -0.12
N ILE A 206 23.85 3.18 0.79
CA ILE A 206 23.46 2.87 2.18
C ILE A 206 22.97 4.14 2.88
N LYS A 207 23.76 5.22 2.83
CA LYS A 207 23.45 6.49 3.50
C LYS A 207 22.12 7.09 3.04
N GLU A 208 21.86 7.13 1.73
CA GLU A 208 20.60 7.63 1.18
C GLU A 208 19.42 6.72 1.57
N SER A 209 19.61 5.41 1.52
CA SER A 209 18.57 4.46 1.94
C SER A 209 18.22 4.60 3.43
N GLN A 210 19.23 4.80 4.30
CA GLN A 210 19.03 5.07 5.73
C GLN A 210 18.27 6.38 5.94
N ALA A 211 18.55 7.43 5.16
CA ALA A 211 17.83 8.70 5.26
C ALA A 211 16.33 8.53 4.95
N TRP A 212 15.98 7.73 3.93
CA TRP A 212 14.58 7.41 3.63
C TRP A 212 13.93 6.50 4.66
N MET A 213 14.66 5.52 5.21
CA MET A 213 14.17 4.69 6.33
C MET A 213 13.85 5.52 7.56
N LYS A 214 14.72 6.45 7.94
CA LYS A 214 14.46 7.35 9.07
C LYS A 214 13.19 8.17 8.87
N LYS A 215 12.92 8.64 7.65
CA LYS A 215 11.65 9.33 7.33
C LYS A 215 10.46 8.37 7.47
N ALA A 216 10.58 7.12 7.01
CA ALA A 216 9.54 6.10 7.18
C ALA A 216 9.25 5.82 8.66
N GLU A 217 10.27 5.76 9.51
CA GLU A 217 10.14 5.63 10.98
C GLU A 217 9.41 6.82 11.60
N ILE A 218 9.84 8.06 11.28
CA ILE A 218 9.23 9.30 11.78
C ILE A 218 7.73 9.32 11.50
N VAL A 219 7.33 8.98 10.27
CA VAL A 219 5.91 8.98 9.93
C VAL A 219 5.18 7.78 10.54
N SER A 220 5.85 6.64 10.76
CA SER A 220 5.25 5.46 11.36
C SER A 220 4.93 5.62 12.85
N ASP A 221 5.60 6.53 13.56
CA ASP A 221 5.41 6.74 15.00
C ASP A 221 4.22 7.65 15.37
N VAL A 222 3.32 7.94 14.42
CA VAL A 222 2.16 8.82 14.65
C VAL A 222 0.98 8.14 15.36
N GLY A 223 1.15 6.89 15.80
CA GLY A 223 0.18 6.13 16.58
C GLY A 223 -0.24 4.80 15.95
N ASP A 224 -1.31 4.21 16.49
CA ASP A 224 -1.79 2.90 16.05
C ASP A 224 -2.84 3.02 14.92
N TYR A 225 -2.38 2.84 13.69
CA TYR A 225 -3.18 2.85 12.46
C TYR A 225 -3.33 1.45 11.85
N GLU A 226 -4.04 1.37 10.72
CA GLU A 226 -4.24 0.12 9.98
C GLU A 226 -2.91 -0.53 9.59
N LEU A 227 -2.78 -1.85 9.82
CA LEU A 227 -1.58 -2.61 9.45
C LEU A 227 -0.26 -2.09 10.07
N SER A 228 -0.33 -1.20 11.07
CA SER A 228 0.80 -0.57 11.75
C SER A 228 1.84 -1.58 12.24
N THR A 229 1.43 -2.67 12.88
CA THR A 229 2.34 -3.73 13.36
C THR A 229 3.21 -4.30 12.23
N ARG A 230 2.62 -4.60 11.06
CA ARG A 230 3.38 -5.14 9.92
C ARG A 230 4.29 -4.09 9.31
N THR A 231 3.81 -2.86 9.19
CA THR A 231 4.61 -1.75 8.67
C THR A 231 5.83 -1.49 9.53
N SER A 232 5.66 -1.34 10.85
CA SER A 232 6.76 -1.09 11.78
C SER A 232 7.77 -2.23 11.80
N MET A 233 7.32 -3.49 11.75
CA MET A 233 8.22 -4.64 11.67
C MET A 233 9.08 -4.62 10.40
N ARG A 234 8.50 -4.26 9.24
CA ARG A 234 9.24 -4.16 7.98
C ARG A 234 10.27 -3.04 7.99
N ILE A 235 9.88 -1.86 8.47
CA ILE A 235 10.77 -0.70 8.59
C ILE A 235 11.95 -1.05 9.50
N LYS A 236 11.67 -1.58 10.70
CA LYS A 236 12.72 -1.98 11.65
C LYS A 236 13.69 -2.99 11.04
N ALA A 237 13.18 -4.07 10.46
CA ALA A 237 14.04 -5.12 9.89
C ALA A 237 14.93 -4.61 8.74
N ALA A 238 14.44 -3.68 7.92
CA ALA A 238 15.26 -3.06 6.87
C ALA A 238 16.27 -2.05 7.42
N GLY A 239 15.88 -1.26 8.43
CA GLY A 239 16.78 -0.37 9.17
C GLY A 239 17.96 -1.13 9.78
N ASP A 240 17.67 -2.17 10.57
CA ASP A 240 18.67 -3.04 11.19
C ASP A 240 19.64 -3.63 10.14
N ARG A 241 19.13 -4.00 8.95
CA ARG A 241 19.96 -4.53 7.86
C ARG A 241 20.87 -3.46 7.24
N LEU A 242 20.38 -2.24 7.05
CA LEU A 242 21.20 -1.15 6.53
C LEU A 242 22.29 -0.74 7.52
N ASP A 243 21.99 -0.75 8.82
CA ASP A 243 22.97 -0.45 9.86
C ASP A 243 24.07 -1.51 9.91
N GLN A 244 23.71 -2.78 9.78
CA GLN A 244 24.69 -3.86 9.63
C GLN A 244 25.61 -3.63 8.41
N LEU A 245 25.03 -3.34 7.24
CA LEU A 245 25.79 -3.07 6.01
C LEU A 245 26.69 -1.84 6.14
N SER A 246 26.23 -0.80 6.84
CA SER A 246 27.02 0.39 7.12
C SER A 246 28.24 0.06 7.99
N ASN A 247 28.07 -0.77 9.01
CA ASN A 247 29.16 -1.17 9.91
C ASN A 247 30.16 -2.10 9.23
N GLU A 248 29.71 -3.01 8.36
CA GLU A 248 30.58 -3.90 7.59
C GLU A 248 31.42 -3.17 6.54
N ARG A 249 30.96 -1.99 6.09
CA ARG A 249 31.60 -1.18 5.04
C ARG A 249 32.19 0.14 5.54
N ALA A 250 32.17 0.39 6.85
CA ALA A 250 32.82 1.54 7.48
C ALA A 250 34.34 1.43 7.27
#